data_AF-A0A1P8C5X7-F1
#
_entry.id   AF-A0A1P8C5X7-F1
#
_cell.length_a   1.000
_cell.length_b   1.000
_cell.length_c   1.000
_cell.angle_alpha   90.00
_cell.angle_beta   90.00
_cell.angle_gamma   90.00
#
_symmetry.space_group_name_H-M   'P 1'
#
loop_
_entity.id
_entity.type
_entity.pdbx_description
1 polymer ?
#
loop_
_entity_poly.entity_id
_entity_poly.type
_entity_poly.pdbx_seq_one_letter_code
_entity_poly.pdbx_strand_id
1 'polypeptide(L)'
;MTEKKNRREKRTPREAKVTFEGLVTEALPNGMFRVRLENDTIVLGYISGKIRSSSIRILMGDRVKIEVSRYDSSKGRIIYRLPHKDSKRTEDSKDTEDLKDTKDSKDYVFLFFYSSRIYNSKFQNSSEETYFLPKSRFIV
;
A
#
# COMPACT_ATOMS: atom_id res chain seq x y z
N MET A 1 59.13 2.01 4.70
CA MET A 1 57.99 2.21 3.77
C MET A 1 57.12 0.96 3.81
N THR A 2 56.02 1.00 4.56
CA THR A 2 55.11 -0.14 4.71
C THR A 2 54.05 -0.08 3.62
N GLU A 3 54.11 -1.02 2.69
CA GLU A 3 53.21 -1.17 1.56
C GLU A 3 51.83 -1.62 2.06
N LYS A 4 50.89 -0.67 2.22
CA LYS A 4 49.49 -0.98 2.54
C LYS A 4 48.84 -1.66 1.33
N LYS A 5 48.86 -2.99 1.34
CA LYS A 5 48.20 -3.86 0.35
C LYS A 5 46.70 -3.55 0.28
N ASN A 6 46.31 -2.78 -0.73
CA ASN A 6 44.94 -2.33 -0.98
C ASN A 6 44.08 -3.54 -1.41
N ARG A 7 43.44 -4.18 -0.42
CA ARG A 7 42.61 -5.40 -0.55
C ARG A 7 41.25 -5.11 -1.19
N ARG A 8 41.20 -4.33 -2.27
CA ARG A 8 39.96 -4.01 -3.00
C ARG A 8 39.48 -5.24 -3.76
N GLU A 9 38.65 -6.00 -3.05
CA GLU A 9 37.49 -6.77 -3.48
C GLU A 9 37.58 -7.49 -4.84
N LYS A 10 37.77 -8.82 -4.77
CA LYS A 10 37.28 -9.75 -5.79
C LYS A 10 35.77 -9.56 -5.94
N ARG A 11 35.33 -8.76 -6.92
CA ARG A 11 33.96 -8.84 -7.43
C ARG A 11 33.90 -10.11 -8.27
N THR A 12 33.65 -11.24 -7.61
CA THR A 12 33.19 -12.43 -8.35
C THR A 12 31.95 -12.01 -9.15
N PRO A 13 31.73 -12.54 -10.36
CA PRO A 13 30.48 -12.37 -11.08
C PRO A 13 29.40 -13.06 -10.23
N ARG A 14 28.84 -12.33 -9.27
CA ARG A 14 27.75 -12.81 -8.44
C ARG A 14 26.60 -12.96 -9.42
N GLU A 15 26.18 -14.21 -9.61
CA GLU A 15 25.06 -14.61 -10.45
C GLU A 15 23.99 -13.52 -10.44
N ALA A 16 23.58 -13.06 -11.63
CA ALA A 16 22.61 -11.99 -11.78
C ALA A 16 21.28 -12.44 -11.16
N LYS A 17 20.99 -11.93 -9.96
CA LYS A 17 19.74 -12.20 -9.26
C LYS A 17 18.64 -11.33 -9.84
N VAL A 18 17.47 -11.92 -10.02
CA VAL A 18 16.31 -11.20 -10.54
C VAL A 18 15.52 -10.66 -9.36
N THR A 19 15.04 -9.42 -9.47
CA THR A 19 14.25 -8.77 -8.43
C THR A 19 12.80 -8.65 -8.84
N PHE A 20 11.90 -8.97 -7.92
CA PHE A 20 10.45 -8.87 -8.09
C PHE A 20 9.81 -8.14 -6.92
N GLU A 21 8.67 -7.52 -7.17
CA GLU A 21 7.84 -6.89 -6.14
C GLU A 21 6.65 -7.80 -5.80
N GLY A 22 6.18 -7.70 -4.56
CA GLY A 22 5.09 -8.54 -4.09
C GLY A 22 4.51 -8.09 -2.76
N LEU A 23 3.40 -8.72 -2.39
CA LEU A 23 2.65 -8.49 -1.15
C LEU A 23 2.83 -9.67 -0.21
N VAL A 24 3.17 -9.39 1.04
CA VAL A 24 3.27 -10.40 2.10
C VAL A 24 1.86 -10.89 2.44
N THR A 25 1.58 -12.16 2.23
CA THR A 25 0.27 -12.75 2.53
C THR A 25 0.23 -13.28 3.96
N GLU A 26 1.24 -14.05 4.36
CA GLU A 26 1.27 -14.74 5.65
C GLU A 26 2.67 -14.72 6.27
N ALA A 27 2.73 -14.61 7.58
CA ALA A 27 3.94 -14.77 8.37
C ALA A 27 3.99 -16.19 8.96
N LEU A 28 5.06 -16.91 8.72
CA LEU A 28 5.27 -18.27 9.23
C LEU A 28 6.08 -18.24 10.54
N PRO A 29 5.86 -19.20 11.46
CA PRO A 29 6.53 -19.23 12.76
C PRO A 29 8.06 -19.44 12.67
N ASN A 30 8.55 -19.93 11.53
CA ASN A 30 9.99 -20.09 11.25
C ASN A 30 10.69 -18.78 10.85
N GLY A 31 10.01 -17.64 10.93
CA GLY A 31 10.55 -16.34 10.51
C GLY A 31 10.68 -16.20 8.99
N MET A 32 9.97 -17.03 8.23
CA MET A 32 9.76 -16.86 6.80
C MET A 32 8.38 -16.27 6.52
N PHE A 33 8.21 -15.77 5.31
CA PHE A 33 6.99 -15.11 4.87
C PHE A 33 6.53 -15.73 3.56
N ARG A 34 5.23 -15.91 3.40
CA ARG A 34 4.64 -16.16 2.10
C ARG A 34 4.41 -14.82 1.44
N VAL A 35 4.93 -14.67 0.22
CA VAL A 35 4.79 -13.44 -0.55
C VAL A 35 4.19 -13.79 -1.89
N ARG A 36 3.08 -13.14 -2.21
CA ARG A 36 2.46 -13.19 -3.52
C ARG A 36 3.17 -12.19 -4.41
N LEU A 37 3.83 -12.69 -5.45
CA LEU A 37 4.42 -11.84 -6.48
C LEU A 37 3.33 -11.25 -7.38
N GLU A 38 3.67 -10.23 -8.17
CA GLU A 38 2.77 -9.66 -9.19
C GLU A 38 2.34 -10.70 -10.25
N ASN A 39 3.12 -11.76 -10.43
CA ASN A 39 2.83 -12.87 -11.33
C ASN A 39 1.87 -13.91 -10.71
N ASP A 40 1.20 -13.60 -9.60
CA ASP A 40 0.32 -14.47 -8.82
C ASP A 40 0.95 -15.73 -8.18
N THR A 41 2.24 -15.98 -8.41
CA THR A 41 2.99 -17.05 -7.73
C THR A 41 3.26 -16.69 -6.27
N ILE A 42 3.07 -17.67 -5.38
CA ILE A 42 3.42 -17.57 -3.97
C ILE A 42 4.85 -18.08 -3.75
N VAL A 43 5.69 -17.24 -3.18
CA VAL A 43 7.10 -17.51 -2.93
C VAL A 43 7.38 -17.48 -1.43
N LEU A 44 8.26 -18.36 -0.99
CA LEU A 44 8.73 -18.41 0.39
C LEU A 44 9.94 -17.48 0.56
N GLY A 45 9.73 -16.37 1.28
CA GLY A 45 10.71 -15.32 1.49
C GLY A 45 11.38 -15.41 2.85
N TYR A 46 12.71 -15.37 2.90
CA TYR A 46 13.45 -15.15 4.13
C TYR A 46 14.03 -13.73 4.20
N ILE A 47 14.22 -13.23 5.41
CA ILE A 47 14.69 -11.87 5.65
C ILE A 47 16.19 -11.76 5.31
N SER A 48 16.58 -10.73 4.55
CA SER A 48 18.01 -10.42 4.35
C SER A 48 18.68 -9.95 5.64
N GLY A 49 19.98 -10.23 5.79
CA GLY A 49 20.75 -9.71 6.92
C GLY A 49 20.66 -8.18 7.07
N LYS A 50 20.53 -7.44 5.96
CA LYS A 50 20.37 -5.98 5.96
C LYS A 50 19.08 -5.54 6.67
N ILE A 51 17.98 -6.25 6.45
CA ILE A 51 16.70 -5.98 7.14
C ILE A 51 16.80 -6.29 8.63
N ARG A 52 17.45 -7.41 8.99
CA ARG A 52 17.72 -7.76 10.40
C ARG A 52 18.53 -6.68 11.12
N SER A 53 19.62 -6.21 10.49
CA SER A 53 20.43 -5.12 11.04
C SER A 53 19.68 -3.79 11.12
N SER A 54 18.79 -3.52 10.17
CA SER A 54 17.98 -2.29 10.14
C SER A 54 16.78 -2.32 11.10
N SER A 55 16.55 -3.42 11.83
CA SER A 55 15.40 -3.61 12.72
C SER A 55 14.03 -3.35 12.06
N ILE A 56 13.92 -3.53 10.74
CA ILE A 56 12.66 -3.36 10.02
C ILE A 56 11.80 -4.62 10.22
N ARG A 57 10.59 -4.43 10.76
CA ARG A 57 9.61 -5.50 10.94
C ARG A 57 8.73 -5.60 9.69
N ILE A 58 8.60 -6.81 9.16
CA ILE A 58 7.71 -7.15 8.05
C ILE A 58 6.44 -7.73 8.65
N LEU A 59 5.29 -7.21 8.24
CA LEU A 59 3.97 -7.67 8.64
C LEU A 59 3.20 -8.20 7.42
N MET A 60 2.08 -8.85 7.68
CA MET A 60 1.13 -9.25 6.63
C MET A 60 0.54 -8.00 5.97
N GLY A 61 0.39 -8.01 4.65
CA GLY A 61 -0.07 -6.88 3.84
C GLY A 61 1.02 -5.91 3.41
N ASP A 62 2.27 -6.08 3.87
CA ASP A 62 3.36 -5.21 3.44
C ASP A 62 3.79 -5.47 2.00
N ARG A 63 4.09 -4.39 1.27
CA ARG A 63 4.78 -4.47 -0.02
C ARG A 63 6.27 -4.64 0.19
N VAL A 64 6.85 -5.65 -0.45
CA VAL A 64 8.27 -5.99 -0.30
C VAL A 64 8.90 -6.24 -1.66
N LYS A 65 10.20 -5.93 -1.79
CA LYS A 65 11.00 -6.41 -2.91
C LYS A 65 11.76 -7.67 -2.53
N ILE A 66 11.67 -8.67 -3.39
CA ILE A 66 12.30 -9.97 -3.26
C ILE A 66 13.33 -10.17 -4.37
N GLU A 67 14.50 -10.63 -3.97
CA GLU A 67 15.53 -11.19 -4.85
C GLU A 67 15.27 -12.70 -5.00
N VAL A 68 15.02 -13.15 -6.22
CA VAL A 68 14.81 -14.56 -6.55
C VAL A 68 16.00 -15.05 -7.38
N SER A 69 16.43 -16.28 -7.11
CA SER A 69 17.47 -16.92 -7.92
C SER A 69 16.88 -17.40 -9.23
N ARG A 70 17.65 -17.39 -10.33
CA ARG A 70 17.20 -17.96 -11.61
C ARG A 70 16.85 -19.44 -11.52
N TYR A 71 17.44 -20.15 -10.58
CA TYR A 71 17.30 -21.60 -10.46
C TYR A 71 16.11 -22.03 -9.60
N ASP A 72 15.73 -21.22 -8.62
CA ASP A 72 14.61 -21.52 -7.73
C ASP A 72 13.70 -20.30 -7.62
N SER A 73 12.56 -20.38 -8.30
CA SER A 73 11.51 -19.35 -8.24
C SER A 73 10.57 -19.51 -7.05
N SER A 74 10.67 -20.60 -6.29
CA SER A 74 9.82 -20.89 -5.13
C SER A 74 10.35 -20.25 -3.85
N LYS A 75 11.65 -19.90 -3.82
CA LYS A 75 12.32 -19.28 -2.67
C LYS A 75 12.94 -17.94 -3.05
N GLY A 76 12.84 -16.99 -2.12
CA GLY A 76 13.33 -15.63 -2.35
C GLY A 76 13.94 -15.01 -1.11
N ARG A 77 14.75 -13.98 -1.32
CA ARG A 77 15.35 -13.16 -0.27
C ARG A 77 14.69 -11.79 -0.24
N ILE A 78 14.10 -11.42 0.89
CA ILE A 78 13.47 -10.11 1.07
C ILE A 78 14.56 -9.05 1.32
N ILE A 79 14.68 -8.10 0.40
CA ILE A 79 15.75 -7.09 0.41
C ILE A 79 15.30 -5.85 1.18
N TYR A 80 14.10 -5.36 0.87
CA TYR A 80 13.54 -4.15 1.46
C TYR A 80 12.00 -4.16 1.47
N ARG A 81 11.45 -3.39 2.40
CA ARG A 81 10.02 -3.05 2.48
C ARG A 81 9.78 -1.75 1.71
N LEU A 82 8.75 -1.72 0.87
CA LEU A 82 8.36 -0.53 0.13
C LEU A 82 7.46 0.37 1.00
N PRO A 83 7.64 1.70 0.97
CA PRO A 83 6.72 2.60 1.63
C PRO A 83 5.32 2.49 1.00
N HIS A 84 4.29 2.74 1.81
CA HIS A 84 2.97 2.95 1.27
C HIS A 84 3.01 4.26 0.48
N LYS A 85 2.56 4.22 -0.78
CA LYS A 85 2.32 5.44 -1.54
C LYS A 85 0.98 5.91 -1.02
N ASP A 86 1.00 6.54 0.15
CA ASP A 86 -0.14 7.37 0.53
C ASP A 86 -0.31 8.31 -0.65
N SER A 87 -1.48 8.28 -1.27
CA SER A 87 -1.86 9.17 -2.34
C SER A 87 -1.59 10.58 -1.82
N LYS A 88 -0.43 11.14 -2.20
CA LYS A 88 -0.15 12.55 -2.01
C LYS A 88 -1.35 13.24 -2.60
N ARG A 89 -2.06 13.98 -1.74
CA ARG A 89 -2.94 15.11 -2.05
C ARG A 89 -2.55 15.67 -3.42
N THR A 90 -3.19 15.16 -4.45
CA THR A 90 -3.02 15.65 -5.80
C THR A 90 -4.43 16.04 -6.16
N GLU A 91 -4.58 17.35 -6.33
CA GLU A 91 -5.76 18.06 -6.83
C GLU A 91 -6.75 18.62 -5.80
N ASP A 92 -6.22 19.25 -4.73
CA ASP A 92 -6.81 20.54 -4.34
C ASP A 92 -6.36 21.58 -5.39
N SER A 93 -7.29 21.93 -6.29
CA SER A 93 -7.34 23.11 -7.18
C SER A 93 -6.16 23.37 -8.14
N LYS A 94 -6.30 22.90 -9.39
CA LYS A 94 -5.87 23.65 -10.57
C LYS A 94 -7.13 24.15 -11.29
N ASP A 95 -7.42 25.42 -11.09
CA ASP A 95 -7.97 26.38 -12.06
C ASP A 95 -8.75 25.77 -13.24
N THR A 96 -10.07 25.64 -13.07
CA THR A 96 -10.98 25.77 -14.21
C THR A 96 -11.15 27.26 -14.50
N GLU A 97 -10.07 27.92 -14.93
CA GLU A 97 -10.17 29.15 -15.70
C GLU A 97 -10.59 28.75 -17.11
N ASP A 98 -11.89 28.69 -17.38
CA ASP A 98 -12.50 28.89 -18.71
C ASP A 98 -14.03 28.77 -18.61
N LEU A 99 -14.65 29.73 -17.93
CA LEU A 99 -16.02 30.19 -18.19
C LEU A 99 -16.01 31.71 -18.00
N LYS A 100 -15.49 32.42 -19.01
CA LYS A 100 -15.81 33.83 -19.22
C LYS A 100 -17.30 33.95 -19.54
N ASP A 101 -17.86 35.03 -19.01
CA ASP A 101 -19.15 35.63 -19.34
C ASP A 101 -20.39 35.14 -18.57
N THR A 102 -20.59 35.70 -17.38
CA THR A 102 -21.69 36.67 -17.15
C THR A 102 -21.51 37.41 -15.83
N LYS A 103 -21.92 38.68 -15.83
CA LYS A 103 -21.85 39.65 -14.72
C LYS A 103 -22.48 39.09 -13.42
N ASP A 104 -21.99 39.64 -12.30
CA ASP A 104 -22.56 39.63 -10.94
C ASP A 104 -22.05 38.57 -9.95
N SER A 105 -20.79 38.74 -9.58
CA SER A 105 -20.04 37.94 -8.59
C SER A 105 -20.07 38.50 -7.15
N LYS A 106 -21.18 39.12 -6.72
CA LYS A 106 -21.32 39.61 -5.32
C LYS A 106 -22.36 38.89 -4.47
N ASP A 107 -23.18 38.02 -5.05
CA ASP A 107 -24.29 37.36 -4.31
C ASP A 107 -23.99 35.92 -3.86
N TYR A 108 -23.07 35.20 -4.53
CA TYR A 108 -22.78 33.80 -4.21
C TYR A 108 -21.94 33.59 -2.94
N VAL A 109 -21.09 34.55 -2.58
CA VAL A 109 -20.29 34.48 -1.35
C VAL A 109 -21.19 34.59 -0.10
N PHE A 110 -22.32 35.31 -0.22
CA PHE A 110 -23.26 35.51 0.88
C PHE A 110 -24.11 34.24 1.17
N LEU A 111 -24.47 33.48 0.14
CA LEU A 111 -25.24 32.23 0.27
C LEU A 111 -24.41 31.05 0.78
N PHE A 112 -23.11 30.99 0.46
CA PHE A 112 -22.25 29.89 0.93
C PHE A 112 -21.95 29.97 2.44
N PHE A 113 -21.82 31.20 2.97
CA PHE A 113 -21.67 31.41 4.41
C PHE A 113 -22.96 31.10 5.20
N TYR A 114 -24.13 31.26 4.57
CA TYR A 114 -25.41 30.98 5.23
C TYR A 114 -25.71 29.47 5.33
N SER A 115 -25.20 28.62 4.43
CA SER A 115 -25.47 27.18 4.46
C SER A 115 -24.51 26.34 5.32
N SER A 116 -23.41 26.92 5.81
CA SER A 116 -22.41 26.19 6.62
C SER A 116 -22.67 26.22 8.13
N ARG A 117 -23.71 26.94 8.58
CA ARG A 117 -24.06 27.02 10.01
C ARG A 117 -25.10 26.01 10.48
N ILE A 118 -25.78 25.30 9.56
CA ILE A 118 -26.88 24.37 9.92
C ILE A 118 -26.53 22.88 9.73
N TYR A 119 -25.47 22.55 8.99
CA TYR A 119 -25.12 21.14 8.68
C TYR A 119 -24.12 20.48 9.66
N ASN A 120 -24.01 20.95 10.89
CA ASN A 120 -23.14 20.34 11.91
C ASN A 120 -23.91 20.00 13.20
N SER A 121 -25.02 19.26 13.09
CA SER A 121 -25.81 18.84 14.26
C SER A 121 -26.54 17.49 14.16
N LYS A 122 -26.55 16.77 13.03
CA LYS A 122 -27.35 15.53 12.93
C LYS A 122 -26.72 14.49 12.02
N PHE A 123 -25.70 13.78 12.50
CA PHE A 123 -25.42 12.44 11.99
C PHE A 123 -24.75 11.59 13.08
N GLN A 124 -25.56 11.20 14.05
CA GLN A 124 -25.33 10.02 14.87
C GLN A 124 -26.67 9.28 14.96
N ASN A 125 -26.65 8.00 14.59
CA ASN A 125 -27.68 6.95 14.75
C ASN A 125 -28.69 6.74 13.59
N SER A 126 -28.55 5.60 12.91
CA SER A 126 -29.61 4.69 12.41
C SER A 126 -28.95 3.64 11.48
N SER A 127 -28.67 2.42 11.97
CA SER A 127 -29.52 1.21 11.84
C SER A 127 -29.85 0.86 10.39
N GLU A 128 -29.03 0.00 9.78
CA GLU A 128 -29.34 -0.68 8.53
C GLU A 128 -30.45 -1.72 8.77
N GLU A 129 -31.62 -1.49 8.19
CA GLU A 129 -32.64 -2.50 7.97
C GLU A 129 -32.18 -3.46 6.87
N THR A 130 -32.08 -4.75 7.18
CA THR A 130 -31.99 -5.82 6.18
C THR A 130 -33.29 -6.60 6.14
N TYR A 131 -33.82 -6.71 4.93
CA TYR A 131 -35.02 -7.40 4.50
C TYR A 131 -35.14 -8.83 5.07
N PHE A 132 -36.25 -9.14 5.74
CA PHE A 132 -36.68 -10.53 5.95
C PHE A 132 -38.20 -10.67 5.74
N LEU A 133 -38.56 -11.62 4.88
CA LEU A 133 -39.85 -11.83 4.21
C LEU A 133 -41.03 -12.12 5.18
N PRO A 134 -42.26 -11.67 4.85
CA PRO A 134 -43.45 -12.11 5.58
C PRO A 134 -43.78 -13.57 5.21
N LYS A 135 -43.63 -14.50 6.16
CA LYS A 135 -44.22 -15.84 6.00
C LYS A 135 -45.73 -15.75 6.17
N SER A 136 -46.42 -15.89 5.05
CA SER A 136 -47.78 -16.40 5.01
C SER A 136 -47.83 -17.81 5.61
N ARG A 137 -48.58 -17.97 6.70
CA ARG A 137 -49.20 -19.25 7.02
C ARG A 137 -50.48 -19.03 7.82
N PHE A 138 -51.57 -18.92 7.06
CA PHE A 138 -52.85 -19.48 7.46
C PHE A 138 -52.66 -20.97 7.77
N ILE A 139 -53.32 -21.49 8.81
CA ILE A 139 -54.08 -22.76 8.84
C ILE A 139 -54.80 -22.82 10.19
N VAL A 140 -56.14 -22.87 10.08
CA VAL A 140 -57.20 -23.51 10.90
C VAL A 140 -57.06 -23.52 12.42
#